data_AF-A0A7S3GNW4-F1
#
_entry.id   AF-A0A7S3GNW4-F1
#
_cell.length_a   1.000
_cell.length_b   1.000
_cell.length_c   1.000
_cell.angle_alpha   90.00
_cell.angle_beta   90.00
_cell.angle_gamma   90.00
#
_symmetry.space_group_name_H-M   'P 1'
#
loop_
_entity.id
_entity.type
_entity.pdbx_description
1 polymer ?
#
loop_
_entity_poly.entity_id
_entity_poly.type
_entity_poly.pdbx_seq_one_letter_code
_entity_poly.pdbx_strand_id
1 'polypeptide(L)'
;CHSKEHGEHVYQVVNAGCAPKDLKHFEEQLGKFGGDVKMEVLWDSRGLYALQGPKAVAIVEKLAGKDLSKVSFGESLWLNLLGAECLVSRCGYTGEDGVEIFVPEEAAVKLWNALKNMPEVKLAALGARDALRLEAGLCLYGHDIDDTITPIEAGLTWVIGKSRRDPKAKNPFIGAEPILAQIADKSLVKKLRVGLMQP
;
A
#
# COMPACT_ATOMS: atom_id res chain seq x y z
N CYS A 1 5.00 -1.73 1.87
CA CYS A 1 5.35 -2.59 3.03
C CYS A 1 6.85 -2.80 3.08
N HIS A 2 7.39 -3.12 4.24
CA HIS A 2 8.83 -3.27 4.44
C HIS A 2 9.20 -4.75 4.60
N SER A 3 10.45 -5.07 4.30
CA SER A 3 11.04 -6.37 4.61
C SER A 3 12.53 -6.22 4.81
N LYS A 4 13.11 -7.09 5.63
CA LYS A 4 14.57 -7.26 5.69
C LYS A 4 15.07 -8.14 4.55
N GLU A 5 14.18 -8.82 3.82
CA GLU A 5 14.51 -9.81 2.80
C GLU A 5 14.55 -9.23 1.38
N HIS A 6 14.25 -7.94 1.20
CA HIS A 6 14.22 -7.31 -0.14
C HIS A 6 15.61 -6.93 -0.68
N GLY A 7 16.67 -7.09 0.12
CA GLY A 7 18.04 -6.74 -0.28
C GLY A 7 18.15 -5.26 -0.70
N GLU A 8 18.56 -5.03 -1.95
CA GLU A 8 18.72 -3.69 -2.55
C GLU A 8 17.46 -3.20 -3.27
N HIS A 9 16.34 -3.94 -3.18
CA HIS A 9 15.10 -3.60 -3.88
C HIS A 9 14.07 -2.90 -3.00
N VAL A 10 13.31 -1.99 -3.61
CA VAL A 10 12.12 -1.36 -3.02
C VAL A 10 10.95 -1.58 -3.96
N TYR A 11 9.87 -2.15 -3.44
CA TYR A 11 8.64 -2.39 -4.19
C TYR A 11 7.61 -1.31 -3.87
N GLN A 12 7.15 -0.60 -4.90
CA GLN A 12 6.18 0.48 -4.78
C GLN A 12 4.92 0.15 -5.57
N VAL A 13 3.77 0.33 -4.93
CA VAL A 13 2.45 0.13 -5.52
C VAL A 13 1.76 1.48 -5.56
N VAL A 14 1.21 1.83 -6.72
CA VAL A 14 0.52 3.11 -6.94
C VAL A 14 -0.92 2.87 -7.37
N ASN A 15 -1.77 3.87 -7.22
CA ASN A 15 -3.14 3.78 -7.71
C ASN A 15 -3.16 3.71 -9.24
N ALA A 16 -3.97 2.82 -9.81
CA ALA A 16 -4.03 2.60 -11.26
C ALA A 16 -4.26 3.91 -12.06
N GLY A 17 -5.21 4.75 -11.62
CA GLY A 17 -5.49 6.04 -12.26
C GLY A 17 -4.39 7.10 -12.09
N CYS A 18 -3.44 6.88 -11.17
CA CYS A 18 -2.30 7.76 -10.93
C CYS A 18 -1.02 7.27 -11.62
N ALA A 19 -1.00 6.04 -12.15
CA ALA A 19 0.21 5.43 -12.67
C ALA A 19 0.98 6.31 -13.67
N PRO A 20 0.35 6.96 -14.68
CA PRO A 20 1.10 7.82 -15.60
C PRO A 20 1.77 9.02 -14.93
N LYS A 21 1.07 9.67 -13.98
CA LYS A 21 1.63 10.84 -13.27
C LYS A 21 2.71 10.45 -12.27
N ASP A 22 2.54 9.31 -11.59
CA ASP A 22 3.46 8.83 -10.57
C ASP A 22 4.75 8.31 -11.22
N LEU A 23 4.67 7.60 -12.35
CA LEU A 23 5.84 7.20 -13.13
C LEU A 23 6.65 8.40 -13.59
N LYS A 24 5.99 9.40 -14.19
CA LYS A 24 6.65 10.64 -14.63
C LYS A 24 7.35 11.31 -13.45
N HIS A 25 6.69 11.39 -12.30
CA HIS A 25 7.30 11.93 -11.09
C HIS A 25 8.55 11.15 -10.68
N PHE A 26 8.48 9.81 -10.63
CA PHE A 26 9.65 8.99 -10.30
C PHE A 26 10.81 9.18 -11.28
N GLU A 27 10.55 9.17 -12.58
CA GLU A 27 11.58 9.41 -13.61
C GLU A 27 12.29 10.75 -13.41
N GLU A 28 11.52 11.82 -13.19
CA GLU A 28 12.06 13.16 -12.96
C GLU A 28 12.90 13.26 -11.69
N GLN A 29 12.50 12.59 -10.60
CA GLN A 29 13.25 12.63 -9.34
C GLN A 29 14.48 11.72 -9.39
N LEU A 30 14.38 10.53 -10.00
CA LEU A 30 15.50 9.62 -10.18
C LEU A 30 16.60 10.24 -11.05
N GLY A 31 16.23 10.97 -12.12
CA GLY A 31 17.17 11.73 -12.92
C GLY A 31 17.95 12.81 -12.15
N LYS A 32 17.40 13.29 -11.02
CA LYS A 32 18.04 14.27 -10.12
C LYS A 32 18.78 13.64 -8.94
N PHE A 33 18.46 12.39 -8.59
CA PHE A 33 18.97 11.73 -7.39
C PHE A 33 20.48 11.47 -7.45
N GLY A 34 21.03 11.26 -8.65
CA GLY A 34 22.48 11.09 -8.88
C GLY A 34 23.09 9.80 -8.29
N GLY A 35 22.26 8.91 -7.73
CA GLY A 35 22.66 7.58 -7.24
C GLY A 35 22.41 6.47 -8.26
N ASP A 36 22.90 5.27 -7.96
CA ASP A 36 22.66 4.07 -8.77
C ASP A 36 21.33 3.41 -8.39
N VAL A 37 20.24 3.93 -8.97
CA VAL A 37 18.90 3.40 -8.77
C VAL A 37 18.23 3.23 -10.12
N LYS A 38 17.67 2.04 -10.35
CA LYS A 38 16.88 1.73 -11.54
C LYS A 38 15.44 1.48 -11.14
N MET A 39 14.51 2.06 -11.91
CA MET A 39 13.09 1.77 -11.79
C MET A 39 12.71 0.73 -12.84
N GLU A 40 12.01 -0.31 -12.40
CA GLU A 40 11.42 -1.33 -13.26
C GLU A 40 9.90 -1.34 -13.04
N VAL A 41 9.14 -1.41 -14.13
CA VAL A 41 7.69 -1.45 -14.11
C VAL A 41 7.24 -2.90 -14.22
N LEU A 42 6.50 -3.38 -13.22
CA LEU A 42 6.17 -4.81 -13.08
C LEU A 42 4.72 -5.16 -13.45
N TRP A 43 3.86 -4.19 -13.76
CA TRP A 43 2.41 -4.45 -13.92
C TRP A 43 2.06 -5.33 -15.14
N ASP A 44 2.95 -5.45 -16.12
CA ASP A 44 2.73 -6.32 -17.30
C ASP A 44 3.12 -7.78 -17.04
N SER A 45 3.87 -8.05 -15.96
CA SER A 45 4.39 -9.39 -15.63
C SER A 45 3.79 -9.98 -14.36
N ARG A 46 2.99 -9.18 -13.63
CA ARG A 46 2.44 -9.58 -12.33
C ARG A 46 1.00 -9.11 -12.15
N GLY A 47 0.19 -9.99 -11.59
CA GLY A 47 -1.12 -9.68 -11.04
C GLY A 47 -1.06 -9.34 -9.55
N LEU A 48 -2.13 -8.73 -9.04
CA LEU A 48 -2.31 -8.44 -7.62
C LEU A 48 -3.66 -8.96 -7.14
N TYR A 49 -3.64 -9.84 -6.12
CA TYR A 49 -4.83 -10.25 -5.40
C TYR A 49 -4.82 -9.70 -3.98
N ALA A 50 -5.91 -9.03 -3.59
CA ALA A 50 -6.17 -8.68 -2.20
C ALA A 50 -7.04 -9.76 -1.57
N LEU A 51 -6.48 -10.53 -0.64
CA LEU A 51 -7.22 -11.48 0.18
C LEU A 51 -7.41 -10.87 1.56
N GLN A 52 -8.63 -10.50 1.89
CA GLN A 52 -8.94 -9.66 3.05
C GLN A 52 -9.98 -10.35 3.94
N GLY A 53 -9.85 -10.17 5.24
CA GLY A 53 -10.69 -10.78 6.26
C GLY A 53 -9.92 -11.68 7.22
N PRO A 54 -10.54 -12.07 8.35
CA PRO A 54 -9.87 -12.72 9.49
C PRO A 54 -9.26 -14.10 9.18
N LYS A 55 -9.60 -14.70 8.04
CA LYS A 55 -9.07 -16.01 7.61
C LYS A 55 -7.97 -15.90 6.55
N ALA A 56 -7.67 -14.69 6.07
CA ALA A 56 -6.76 -14.47 4.93
C ALA A 56 -5.35 -15.01 5.18
N VAL A 57 -4.77 -14.70 6.36
CA VAL A 57 -3.41 -15.15 6.71
C VAL A 57 -3.35 -16.68 6.78
N ALA A 58 -4.32 -17.32 7.45
CA ALA A 58 -4.38 -18.77 7.57
C ALA A 58 -4.52 -19.49 6.22
N ILE A 59 -5.25 -18.90 5.27
CA ILE A 59 -5.34 -19.41 3.90
C ILE A 59 -3.97 -19.39 3.22
N VAL A 60 -3.22 -18.29 3.35
CA VAL A 60 -1.89 -18.19 2.74
C VAL A 60 -0.87 -19.08 3.44
N GLU A 61 -0.92 -19.21 4.77
CA GLU A 61 -0.11 -20.18 5.52
C GLU A 61 -0.29 -21.60 4.99
N LYS A 62 -1.55 -22.01 4.77
CA LYS A 62 -1.87 -23.33 4.20
C LYS A 62 -1.32 -23.52 2.79
N LEU A 63 -1.41 -22.50 1.94
CA LEU A 63 -0.89 -22.57 0.56
C LEU A 63 0.63 -22.56 0.50
N ALA A 64 1.28 -21.82 1.40
CA ALA A 64 2.73 -21.68 1.47
C ALA A 64 3.41 -22.83 2.23
N GLY A 65 2.68 -23.55 3.09
CA GLY A 65 3.26 -24.50 4.03
C GLY A 65 4.20 -23.85 5.05
N LYS A 66 3.98 -22.58 5.38
CA LYS A 66 4.85 -21.77 6.25
C LYS A 66 4.01 -21.03 7.29
N ASP A 67 4.51 -20.98 8.53
CA ASP A 67 3.94 -20.15 9.60
C ASP A 67 4.18 -18.66 9.31
N LEU A 68 3.09 -17.88 9.30
CA LEU A 68 3.08 -16.44 9.05
C LEU A 68 2.61 -15.66 10.29
N SER A 69 2.43 -16.31 11.44
CA SER A 69 2.00 -15.69 12.70
C SER A 69 2.90 -14.52 13.14
N LYS A 70 4.17 -14.56 12.76
CA LYS A 70 5.17 -13.52 13.06
C LYS A 70 5.26 -12.40 12.02
N VAL A 71 4.56 -12.52 10.88
CA VAL A 71 4.51 -11.47 9.87
C VAL A 71 3.53 -10.40 10.33
N SER A 72 4.05 -9.24 10.68
CA SER A 72 3.29 -8.11 11.22
C SER A 72 2.62 -7.30 10.10
N PHE A 73 1.60 -6.52 10.45
CA PHE A 73 1.02 -5.55 9.52
C PHE A 73 2.10 -4.60 8.98
N GLY A 74 2.09 -4.40 7.66
CA GLY A 74 3.07 -3.58 6.96
C GLY A 74 4.38 -4.30 6.62
N GLU A 75 4.52 -5.59 6.96
CA GLU A 75 5.62 -6.45 6.54
C GLU A 75 5.29 -7.21 5.25
N SER A 76 6.33 -7.60 4.53
CA SER A 76 6.23 -8.37 3.29
C SER A 76 7.37 -9.38 3.18
N LEU A 77 7.14 -10.45 2.45
CA LEU A 77 8.09 -11.55 2.27
C LEU A 77 7.79 -12.32 0.98
N TRP A 78 8.81 -13.00 0.47
CA TRP A 78 8.66 -13.90 -0.65
C TRP A 78 8.17 -15.28 -0.18
N LEU A 79 7.13 -15.80 -0.83
CA LEU A 79 6.55 -17.11 -0.56
C LEU A 79 6.39 -17.88 -1.86
N ASN A 80 6.65 -19.19 -1.81
CA ASN A 80 6.24 -20.09 -2.87
C ASN A 80 4.77 -20.45 -2.67
N LEU A 81 3.90 -20.01 -3.58
CA LEU A 81 2.48 -20.36 -3.58
C LEU A 81 2.20 -21.21 -4.82
N LEU A 82 1.88 -22.49 -4.61
CA LEU A 82 1.55 -23.43 -5.69
C LEU A 82 2.64 -23.53 -6.77
N GLY A 83 3.92 -23.41 -6.40
CA GLY A 83 5.06 -23.47 -7.32
C GLY A 83 5.48 -22.13 -7.90
N ALA A 84 4.82 -21.02 -7.57
CA ALA A 84 5.15 -19.69 -8.05
C ALA A 84 5.73 -18.80 -6.94
N GLU A 85 6.72 -17.98 -7.28
CA GLU A 85 7.32 -17.02 -6.35
C GLU A 85 6.49 -15.73 -6.26
N CYS A 86 5.77 -15.61 -5.15
CA CYS A 86 4.86 -14.50 -4.88
C CYS A 86 5.42 -13.59 -3.79
N LEU A 87 5.36 -12.28 -4.01
CA LEU A 87 5.60 -11.30 -2.96
C LEU A 87 4.29 -11.14 -2.19
N VAL A 88 4.27 -11.53 -0.94
CA VAL A 88 3.10 -11.43 -0.07
C VAL A 88 3.35 -10.35 0.96
N SER A 89 2.35 -9.48 1.14
CA SER A 89 2.41 -8.36 2.07
C SER A 89 1.21 -8.39 2.99
N ARG A 90 1.42 -8.36 4.31
CA ARG A 90 0.31 -8.28 5.28
C ARG A 90 -0.16 -6.84 5.38
N CYS A 91 -1.03 -6.46 4.47
CA CYS A 91 -1.65 -5.15 4.37
C CYS A 91 -3.02 -5.26 3.71
N GLY A 92 -3.72 -4.14 3.65
CA GLY A 92 -5.10 -4.15 3.21
C GLY A 92 -5.72 -2.78 3.02
N TYR A 93 -6.89 -2.81 2.40
CA TYR A 93 -7.71 -1.63 2.12
C TYR A 93 -9.17 -1.82 2.54
N THR A 94 -9.39 -2.65 3.56
CA THR A 94 -10.74 -2.96 4.09
C THR A 94 -10.90 -2.68 5.58
N GLY A 95 -9.82 -2.32 6.28
CA GLY A 95 -9.79 -2.21 7.76
C GLY A 95 -9.65 -3.55 8.50
N GLU A 96 -9.82 -4.66 7.80
CA GLU A 96 -9.64 -6.01 8.33
C GLU A 96 -8.18 -6.47 8.22
N ASP A 97 -7.84 -7.56 8.93
CA ASP A 97 -6.60 -8.29 8.64
C ASP A 97 -6.64 -8.88 7.23
N GLY A 98 -5.48 -9.08 6.62
CA GLY A 98 -5.42 -9.42 5.21
C GLY A 98 -4.02 -9.42 4.64
N VAL A 99 -3.94 -9.90 3.41
CA VAL A 99 -2.72 -9.87 2.62
C VAL A 99 -3.01 -9.40 1.20
N GLU A 100 -1.98 -8.80 0.60
CA GLU A 100 -1.88 -8.55 -0.83
C GLU A 100 -0.82 -9.48 -1.42
N ILE A 101 -1.16 -10.15 -2.52
CA ILE A 101 -0.34 -11.18 -3.15
C ILE A 101 0.00 -10.72 -4.57
N PHE A 102 1.27 -10.37 -4.77
CA PHE A 102 1.85 -10.10 -6.08
C PHE A 102 2.27 -11.42 -6.71
N VAL A 103 1.53 -11.85 -7.73
CA VAL A 103 1.68 -13.17 -8.37
C VAL A 103 2.21 -12.99 -9.79
N PRO A 104 3.17 -13.80 -10.26
CA PRO A 104 3.55 -13.82 -11.67
C PRO A 104 2.34 -14.09 -12.58
N GLU A 105 2.30 -13.45 -13.75
CA GLU A 105 1.18 -13.55 -14.70
C GLU A 105 0.83 -15.00 -15.02
N GLU A 106 1.83 -15.83 -15.29
CA GLU A 106 1.70 -17.25 -15.64
C GLU A 106 1.08 -18.10 -14.52
N ALA A 107 1.18 -17.63 -13.27
CA ALA A 107 0.63 -18.30 -12.10
C ALA A 107 -0.70 -17.71 -11.61
N ALA A 108 -1.09 -16.54 -12.11
CA ALA A 108 -2.24 -15.79 -11.62
C ALA A 108 -3.54 -16.61 -11.71
N VAL A 109 -3.82 -17.23 -12.86
CA VAL A 109 -5.01 -18.06 -13.07
C VAL A 109 -5.03 -19.29 -12.14
N LYS A 110 -3.87 -19.92 -11.93
CA LYS A 110 -3.74 -21.09 -11.03
C LYS A 110 -4.04 -20.70 -9.59
N LEU A 111 -3.45 -19.61 -9.12
CA LEU A 111 -3.67 -19.10 -7.76
C LEU A 111 -5.12 -18.68 -7.56
N TRP A 112 -5.71 -17.95 -8.51
CA TRP A 112 -7.13 -17.58 -8.49
C TRP A 112 -8.04 -18.79 -8.36
N ASN A 113 -7.83 -19.82 -9.19
CA ASN A 113 -8.64 -21.04 -9.16
C ASN A 113 -8.51 -21.78 -7.82
N ALA A 114 -7.34 -21.78 -7.20
CA ALA A 114 -7.18 -22.34 -5.87
C ALA A 114 -7.94 -21.53 -4.81
N LEU A 115 -7.84 -20.20 -4.83
CA LEU A 115 -8.48 -19.32 -3.85
C LEU A 115 -10.00 -19.33 -3.97
N LYS A 116 -10.56 -19.14 -5.17
CA LYS A 116 -12.02 -19.02 -5.37
C LYS A 116 -12.81 -20.28 -4.96
N ASN A 117 -12.14 -21.43 -4.94
CA ASN A 117 -12.74 -22.72 -4.61
C ASN A 117 -12.66 -23.04 -3.11
N MET A 118 -12.04 -22.18 -2.30
CA MET A 118 -12.02 -22.34 -0.85
C MET A 118 -13.35 -21.85 -0.24
N PRO A 119 -13.98 -22.62 0.66
CA PRO A 119 -15.27 -22.24 1.26
C PRO A 119 -15.20 -20.96 2.10
N GLU A 120 -14.01 -20.57 2.55
CA GLU A 120 -13.75 -19.34 3.30
C GLU A 120 -13.71 -18.08 2.41
N VAL A 121 -13.53 -18.24 1.10
CA VAL A 121 -13.29 -17.14 0.17
C VAL A 121 -14.59 -16.76 -0.54
N LYS A 122 -14.90 -15.47 -0.52
CA LYS A 122 -15.99 -14.87 -1.30
C LYS A 122 -15.44 -13.80 -2.23
N LEU A 123 -16.05 -13.68 -3.40
CA LEU A 123 -15.65 -12.67 -4.37
C LEU A 123 -16.21 -11.31 -3.97
N ALA A 124 -15.34 -10.31 -3.94
CA ALA A 124 -15.69 -8.92 -3.67
C ALA A 124 -15.21 -8.06 -4.84
N ALA A 125 -16.10 -7.17 -5.30
CA ALA A 125 -15.81 -6.22 -6.37
C ALA A 125 -15.60 -4.81 -5.81
N LEU A 126 -15.44 -3.83 -6.70
CA LEU A 126 -15.11 -2.45 -6.35
C LEU A 126 -16.13 -1.77 -5.43
N GLY A 127 -17.43 -2.10 -5.54
CA GLY A 127 -18.44 -1.55 -4.64
C GLY A 127 -18.25 -1.97 -3.17
N ALA A 128 -17.97 -3.25 -2.93
CA ALA A 128 -17.65 -3.73 -1.59
C ALA A 128 -16.33 -3.15 -1.07
N ARG A 129 -15.32 -3.02 -1.95
CA ARG A 129 -14.05 -2.36 -1.61
C ARG A 129 -14.26 -0.90 -1.18
N ASP A 130 -15.10 -0.15 -1.91
CA ASP A 130 -15.36 1.26 -1.59
C ASP A 130 -16.14 1.43 -0.29
N ALA A 131 -17.09 0.54 0.01
CA ALA A 131 -17.78 0.53 1.30
C ALA A 131 -16.79 0.26 2.45
N LEU A 132 -16.02 -0.83 2.37
CA LEU A 132 -15.14 -1.26 3.46
C LEU A 132 -14.01 -0.26 3.74
N ARG A 133 -13.39 0.31 2.69
CA ARG A 133 -12.34 1.33 2.89
C ARG A 133 -12.89 2.59 3.56
N LEU A 134 -14.14 2.96 3.25
CA LEU A 134 -14.80 4.13 3.81
C LEU A 134 -15.13 3.91 5.28
N GLU A 135 -15.69 2.74 5.63
CA GLU A 135 -15.91 2.31 7.01
C GLU A 135 -14.59 2.30 7.81
N ALA A 136 -13.49 1.89 7.18
CA ALA A 136 -12.15 1.91 7.76
C ALA A 136 -11.49 3.31 7.82
N GLY A 137 -12.13 4.36 7.27
CA GLY A 137 -11.59 5.73 7.25
C GLY A 137 -10.41 5.95 6.28
N LEU A 138 -10.18 5.04 5.35
CA LEU A 138 -9.06 5.08 4.40
C LEU A 138 -9.35 6.03 3.23
N CYS A 139 -8.34 6.83 2.85
CA CYS A 139 -8.45 7.78 1.74
C CYS A 139 -8.44 7.07 0.39
N LEU A 140 -9.27 7.54 -0.53
CA LEU A 140 -9.20 7.27 -1.97
C LEU A 140 -8.66 8.51 -2.70
N TYR A 141 -7.56 8.35 -3.45
CA TYR A 141 -7.02 9.44 -4.25
C TYR A 141 -8.01 9.85 -5.36
N GLY A 142 -8.17 11.15 -5.57
CA GLY A 142 -9.15 11.74 -6.50
C GLY A 142 -10.53 11.96 -5.88
N HIS A 143 -10.76 11.47 -4.66
CA HIS A 143 -12.01 11.69 -3.91
C HIS A 143 -11.74 12.38 -2.57
N ASP A 144 -10.90 11.77 -1.73
CA ASP A 144 -10.60 12.27 -0.38
C ASP A 144 -9.32 13.11 -0.33
N ILE A 145 -8.38 12.81 -1.24
CA ILE A 145 -7.08 13.48 -1.34
C ILE A 145 -6.72 13.68 -2.81
N ASP A 146 -6.02 14.77 -3.08
CA ASP A 146 -5.43 15.10 -4.37
C ASP A 146 -4.20 15.99 -4.16
N ASP A 147 -3.62 16.54 -5.24
CA ASP A 147 -2.44 17.39 -5.19
C ASP A 147 -2.67 18.75 -4.45
N THR A 148 -3.91 19.08 -4.09
CA THR A 148 -4.32 20.29 -3.34
C THR A 148 -4.61 20.03 -1.86
N ILE A 149 -4.59 18.77 -1.41
CA ILE A 149 -4.82 18.37 -0.02
C ILE A 149 -3.51 17.92 0.61
N THR A 150 -3.07 18.62 1.65
CA THR A 150 -1.88 18.21 2.40
C THR A 150 -2.16 16.96 3.26
N PRO A 151 -1.14 16.14 3.56
CA PRO A 151 -1.28 15.03 4.50
C PRO A 151 -1.82 15.44 5.87
N ILE A 152 -1.64 16.70 6.29
CA ILE A 152 -2.13 17.19 7.58
C ILE A 152 -3.63 17.48 7.50
N GLU A 153 -4.09 18.14 6.44
CA GLU A 153 -5.52 18.36 6.16
C GLU A 153 -6.27 17.03 5.95
N ALA A 154 -5.61 16.01 5.39
CA ALA A 154 -6.20 14.68 5.21
C ALA A 154 -6.26 13.82 6.49
N GLY A 155 -5.70 14.29 7.60
CA GLY A 155 -5.57 13.49 8.84
C GLY A 155 -4.52 12.37 8.74
N LEU A 156 -3.61 12.45 7.78
CA LEU A 156 -2.58 11.45 7.46
C LEU A 156 -1.21 11.80 8.05
N THR A 157 -1.12 12.66 9.08
CA THR A 157 0.18 13.02 9.70
C THR A 157 0.99 11.78 10.13
N TRP A 158 0.29 10.69 10.48
CA TRP A 158 0.88 9.42 10.90
C TRP A 158 1.73 8.73 9.83
N VAL A 159 1.53 8.98 8.53
CA VAL A 159 2.32 8.36 7.45
C VAL A 159 3.73 8.94 7.35
N ILE A 160 3.97 10.11 7.94
CA ILE A 160 5.27 10.77 7.96
C ILE A 160 6.05 10.22 9.16
N GLY A 161 7.13 9.47 8.91
CA GLY A 161 7.96 8.91 9.97
C GLY A 161 8.51 9.98 10.93
N LYS A 162 8.56 9.69 12.24
CA LYS A 162 8.94 10.67 13.27
C LYS A 162 10.30 11.33 13.00
N SER A 163 11.29 10.56 12.54
CA SER A 163 12.62 11.06 12.17
C SER A 163 12.62 12.05 11.00
N ARG A 164 11.56 12.03 10.17
CA ARG A 164 11.38 12.93 9.02
C ARG A 164 10.60 14.19 9.39
N ARG A 165 10.06 14.29 10.60
CA ARG A 165 9.31 15.47 11.09
C ARG A 165 10.20 16.55 11.70
N ASP A 166 11.50 16.28 11.84
CA ASP A 166 12.47 17.26 12.32
C ASP A 166 12.77 18.29 11.21
N PRO A 167 12.53 19.60 11.42
CA PRO A 167 12.92 20.67 10.48
C PRO A 167 14.42 20.69 10.16
N LYS A 168 15.26 20.07 11.00
CA LYS A 168 16.71 19.95 10.81
C LYS A 168 17.12 18.60 10.23
N ALA A 169 16.17 17.78 9.76
CA ALA A 169 16.48 16.51 9.14
C ALA A 169 17.45 16.72 7.96
N LYS A 170 18.58 16.00 7.97
CA LYS A 170 19.63 16.14 6.95
C LYS A 170 19.15 15.80 5.53
N ASN A 171 18.13 14.94 5.43
CA ASN A 171 17.50 14.52 4.18
C ASN A 171 15.98 14.79 4.27
N PRO A 172 15.52 16.02 4.07
CA PRO A 172 14.09 16.31 4.06
C PRO A 172 13.41 15.56 2.90
N PHE A 173 12.12 15.24 3.05
CA PHE A 173 11.33 14.72 1.93
C PHE A 173 10.95 15.85 0.97
N ILE A 174 10.63 15.50 -0.28
CA ILE A 174 10.14 16.46 -1.28
C ILE A 174 8.86 17.10 -0.75
N GLY A 175 8.78 18.44 -0.78
CA GLY A 175 7.63 19.19 -0.26
C GLY A 175 7.59 19.31 1.27
N ALA A 176 8.68 19.04 1.98
CA ALA A 176 8.69 19.05 3.45
C ALA A 176 8.30 20.40 4.08
N GLU A 177 8.75 21.53 3.53
CA GLU A 177 8.60 22.84 4.17
C GLU A 177 7.15 23.18 4.59
N PRO A 178 6.14 23.21 3.69
CA PRO A 178 4.76 23.50 4.09
C PRO A 178 4.19 22.46 5.06
N ILE A 179 4.59 21.20 4.93
CA ILE A 179 4.09 20.10 5.76
C ILE A 179 4.65 20.18 7.18
N LEU A 180 5.94 20.49 7.33
CA LEU A 180 6.56 20.67 8.64
C LEU A 180 6.03 21.92 9.34
N ALA A 181 5.74 22.99 8.59
CA ALA A 181 5.07 24.17 9.13
C ALA A 181 3.69 23.83 9.72
N GLN A 182 2.85 23.08 8.98
CA GLN A 182 1.53 22.62 9.46
C GLN A 182 1.60 21.60 10.62
N ILE A 183 2.71 20.88 10.76
CA ILE A 183 2.95 20.02 11.92
C ILE A 183 3.26 20.88 13.15
N ALA A 184 4.11 21.90 13.00
CA ALA A 184 4.52 22.80 14.08
C ALA A 184 3.40 23.76 14.52
N ASP A 185 2.60 24.25 13.58
CA ASP A 185 1.50 25.18 13.84
C ASP A 185 0.21 24.74 13.15
N LYS A 186 -0.76 24.31 13.96
CA LYS A 186 -2.07 23.86 13.48
C LYS A 186 -2.97 24.98 12.96
N SER A 187 -2.68 26.24 13.28
CA SER A 187 -3.41 27.38 12.72
C SER A 187 -3.22 27.53 11.20
N LEU A 188 -2.15 26.93 10.66
CA LEU A 188 -1.86 26.87 9.21
C LEU A 188 -2.69 25.82 8.46
N VAL A 189 -3.43 24.96 9.18
CA VAL A 189 -4.29 23.92 8.60
C VAL A 189 -5.69 24.49 8.39
N LYS A 190 -6.06 24.78 7.13
CA LYS A 190 -7.29 25.51 6.80
C LYS A 190 -8.54 24.64 6.69
N LYS A 191 -8.38 23.34 6.45
CA LYS A 191 -9.46 22.36 6.32
C LYS A 191 -9.01 21.03 6.91
N LEU A 192 -9.95 20.22 7.37
CA LEU A 192 -9.65 18.91 7.92
C LEU A 192 -10.67 17.90 7.41
N ARG A 193 -10.18 16.76 6.93
CA ARG A 193 -11.02 15.61 6.58
C ARG A 193 -11.64 15.03 7.86
N VAL A 194 -12.96 14.87 7.87
CA VAL A 194 -13.72 14.31 8.99
C VAL A 194 -14.64 13.20 8.48
N GLY A 195 -14.90 12.20 9.33
CA GLY A 195 -15.93 11.20 9.07
C GLY A 195 -17.29 11.67 9.60
N LEU A 196 -18.34 11.51 8.80
CA LEU A 196 -19.72 11.82 9.20
C LEU A 196 -20.50 10.51 9.29
N MET A 197 -21.26 10.32 10.36
CA MET A 197 -22.23 9.23 10.48
C MET A 197 -23.61 9.81 10.17
N GLN A 198 -24.33 9.19 9.24
CA GLN A 198 -25.75 9.50 9.06
C GLN A 198 -26.53 8.81 10.20
N PRO A 199 -27.42 9.54 10.89
CA PRO A 199 -28.24 8.99 11.97
C PRO A 199 -29.27 7.98 11.47
#